data_AF-A0A5C3F9L7-F1
#
_entry.id   AF-A0A5C3F9L7-F1
#
_cell.length_a   1.000
_cell.length_b   1.000
_cell.length_c   1.000
_cell.angle_alpha   90.00
_cell.angle_beta   90.00
_cell.angle_gamma   90.00
#
_symmetry.space_group_name_H-M   'P 1'
#
loop_
_entity.id
_entity.type
_entity.pdbx_description
1 polymer ?
#
loop_
_entity_poly.entity_id
_entity_poly.type
_entity_poly.pdbx_seq_one_letter_code
_entity_poly.pdbx_strand_id
1 'polypeptide(L)'
;MRLIAVPLARSRPGINPISTFVAQRAANAVHRATTTATGTTTTTTTTTTDGSDPQRKAPLSKRLLQRASAFWIDLGRTDQKSTLDWKRRTYVTGERLMDRIEYQEWALKGIDPAMDPKLIAAQAAVDGGQGSEKSAVDAGASPQIPLLYPPSLLKPEPLIASLKNLTDQRTPHHYKRFWVCVVGMPFTIPFALIPVVPNLPFFYLVYRAWSHWQAYKSSAFLSGLIAQNRLVAQQSPELDSIYAEAAPPPAEPAASSREEGKKASESRPSDDDERMLLKRHHIELLMGRLELPESCKADLRRARLQVERSMLDGKLEELESNSAGLK
;
A
#
# COMPACT_ATOMS: atom_id res chain seq x y z
N MET A 1 -3.32 15.34 -0.91
CA MET A 1 -3.12 13.86 -1.04
C MET A 1 -4.40 13.26 -1.61
N ARG A 2 -4.34 12.11 -2.30
CA ARG A 2 -5.55 11.33 -2.65
C ARG A 2 -5.42 9.90 -2.18
N LEU A 3 -6.55 9.30 -1.78
CA LEU A 3 -6.65 7.89 -1.42
C LEU A 3 -7.33 7.14 -2.55
N ILE A 4 -6.90 5.91 -2.81
CA ILE A 4 -7.41 5.05 -3.86
C ILE A 4 -7.87 3.75 -3.21
N ALA A 5 -9.14 3.40 -3.39
CA ALA A 5 -9.69 2.11 -3.02
C ALA A 5 -9.45 1.11 -4.15
N VAL A 6 -8.78 0.01 -3.81
CA VAL A 6 -8.42 -1.06 -4.74
C VAL A 6 -9.20 -2.32 -4.33
N PRO A 7 -10.30 -2.67 -5.04
CA PRO A 7 -11.02 -3.92 -4.85
C PRO A 7 -10.10 -5.13 -5.04
N LEU A 8 -10.07 -6.04 -4.06
CA LEU A 8 -9.27 -7.26 -4.08
C LEU A 8 -10.10 -8.47 -4.52
N ALA A 9 -11.16 -8.78 -3.78
CA ALA A 9 -12.03 -9.92 -4.04
C ALA A 9 -13.44 -9.70 -3.49
N ARG A 10 -14.39 -10.50 -3.94
CA ARG A 10 -15.77 -10.54 -3.44
C ARG A 10 -16.14 -11.96 -3.02
N SER A 11 -16.85 -12.08 -1.91
CA SER A 11 -17.39 -13.37 -1.42
C SER A 11 -18.51 -13.88 -2.32
N ARG A 12 -19.45 -13.00 -2.66
CA ARG A 12 -20.67 -13.32 -3.41
C ARG A 12 -20.96 -12.24 -4.46
N PRO A 13 -21.61 -12.61 -5.57
CA PRO A 13 -22.19 -11.65 -6.50
C PRO A 13 -23.15 -10.68 -5.79
N GLY A 14 -23.16 -9.41 -6.18
CA GLY A 14 -23.99 -8.35 -5.58
C GLY A 14 -23.44 -7.68 -4.30
N ILE A 15 -22.51 -8.31 -3.57
CA ILE A 15 -21.92 -7.75 -2.34
C ILE A 15 -20.72 -6.84 -2.63
N ASN A 16 -20.49 -5.85 -1.75
CA ASN A 16 -19.33 -4.96 -1.83
C ASN A 16 -18.01 -5.75 -1.66
N PRO A 17 -17.02 -5.54 -2.54
CA PRO A 17 -15.77 -6.26 -2.46
C PRO A 17 -14.89 -5.80 -1.29
N ILE A 18 -14.10 -6.74 -0.78
CA ILE A 18 -12.99 -6.48 0.13
C ILE A 18 -11.99 -5.61 -0.60
N SER A 19 -11.61 -4.49 0.00
CA SER A 19 -10.74 -3.49 -0.63
C SER A 19 -9.51 -3.20 0.22
N THR A 20 -8.41 -2.87 -0.44
CA THR A 20 -7.24 -2.24 0.19
C THR A 20 -7.15 -0.77 -0.22
N PHE A 21 -6.39 0.02 0.54
CA PHE A 21 -6.28 1.46 0.36
C PHE A 21 -4.86 1.84 0.03
N VAL A 22 -4.68 2.65 -1.00
CA VAL A 22 -3.37 3.16 -1.44
C VAL A 22 -3.38 4.68 -1.40
N ALA A 23 -2.32 5.25 -0.84
CA ALA A 23 -2.11 6.69 -0.84
C ALA A 23 -1.29 7.15 -2.03
N GLN A 24 -1.66 8.29 -2.61
CA GLN A 24 -0.88 8.97 -3.62
C GLN A 24 -0.65 10.44 -3.26
N ARG A 25 0.59 10.90 -3.40
CA ARG A 25 0.95 12.31 -3.23
C ARG A 25 0.40 13.15 -4.37
N ALA A 26 -0.07 14.36 -4.04
CA ALA A 26 -0.70 15.26 -4.98
C ALA A 26 0.23 15.72 -6.14
N ALA A 27 1.56 15.76 -5.93
CA ALA A 27 2.51 16.20 -6.97
C ALA A 27 2.43 15.36 -8.25
N ASN A 28 2.29 14.03 -8.12
CA ASN A 28 2.11 13.14 -9.28
C ASN A 28 0.72 13.35 -9.94
N ALA A 29 -0.29 13.71 -9.15
CA ALA A 29 -1.63 13.99 -9.67
C ALA A 29 -1.73 15.34 -10.43
N VAL A 30 -0.89 16.33 -10.11
CA VAL A 30 -0.91 17.66 -10.76
C VAL A 30 -0.32 17.62 -12.18
N HIS A 31 0.70 16.79 -12.44
CA HIS A 31 1.22 16.57 -13.80
C HIS A 31 0.12 16.11 -14.78
N ARG A 32 -0.90 15.43 -14.27
CA ARG A 32 -2.04 14.96 -15.07
C ARG A 32 -3.08 16.03 -15.37
N ALA A 33 -3.37 16.94 -14.44
CA ALA A 33 -4.34 18.02 -14.69
C ALA A 33 -3.87 18.97 -15.80
N THR A 34 -2.57 19.21 -15.89
CA THR A 34 -1.96 20.03 -16.95
C THR A 34 -1.91 19.31 -18.29
N THR A 35 -1.75 17.98 -18.31
CA THR A 35 -1.62 17.19 -19.54
C THR A 35 -2.98 16.96 -20.23
N THR A 36 -4.08 16.82 -19.48
CA THR A 36 -5.42 16.62 -20.06
C THR A 36 -6.01 17.90 -20.67
N ALA A 37 -5.55 19.08 -20.25
CA ALA A 37 -6.04 20.37 -20.77
C ALA A 37 -5.31 20.85 -22.04
N THR A 38 -4.21 20.20 -22.43
CA THR A 38 -3.40 20.64 -23.56
C THR A 38 -3.00 19.42 -24.38
N GLY A 39 -3.84 19.05 -25.33
CA GLY A 39 -3.49 18.09 -26.38
C GLY A 39 -2.37 18.65 -27.24
N THR A 40 -1.12 18.49 -26.81
CA THR A 40 0.06 18.66 -27.65
C THR A 40 1.18 17.81 -27.06
N THR A 41 1.54 16.75 -27.78
CA THR A 41 2.67 15.88 -27.50
C THR A 41 3.97 16.68 -27.64
N THR A 42 4.49 17.21 -26.53
CA THR A 42 5.88 17.68 -26.49
C THR A 42 6.67 16.70 -25.65
N THR A 43 7.44 15.86 -26.35
CA THR A 43 8.51 15.05 -25.80
C THR A 43 9.55 15.97 -25.15
N THR A 44 9.39 16.25 -23.86
CA THR A 44 10.44 16.88 -23.06
C THR A 44 11.26 15.76 -22.43
N THR A 45 12.29 15.34 -23.14
CA THR A 45 13.46 14.66 -22.60
C THR A 45 13.97 15.48 -21.42
N THR A 46 13.75 15.02 -20.19
CA THR A 46 14.38 15.57 -19.00
C THR A 46 15.85 15.15 -19.00
N THR A 47 16.64 15.88 -19.78
CA THR A 47 18.08 16.00 -19.55
C THR A 47 18.22 16.77 -18.25
N THR A 48 18.45 16.05 -17.16
CA THR A 48 18.85 16.62 -15.88
C THR A 48 20.22 17.25 -16.09
N THR A 49 20.26 18.55 -16.41
CA THR A 49 21.47 19.36 -16.31
C THR A 49 21.85 19.43 -14.84
N ASP A 50 22.85 18.62 -14.50
CA ASP A 50 23.59 18.60 -13.26
C ASP A 50 24.35 19.94 -13.12
N GLY A 51 23.73 20.89 -12.40
CA GLY A 51 24.36 22.12 -11.97
C GLY A 51 25.03 21.89 -10.62
N SER A 52 26.35 21.77 -10.65
CA SER A 52 27.26 21.59 -9.52
C SER A 52 27.07 22.63 -8.41
N ASP A 53 26.57 22.19 -7.24
CA ASP A 53 26.75 22.86 -5.96
C ASP A 53 27.42 21.86 -4.98
N PRO A 54 28.66 22.10 -4.52
CA PRO A 54 29.38 21.12 -3.73
C PRO A 54 28.80 21.06 -2.31
N GLN A 55 28.21 19.90 -2.00
CA GLN A 55 28.27 19.27 -0.68
C GLN A 55 27.25 19.69 0.40
N ARG A 56 25.96 19.74 0.08
CA ARG A 56 24.92 19.43 1.09
C ARG A 56 24.83 17.92 1.29
N LYS A 57 25.66 17.38 2.20
CA LYS A 57 25.61 15.97 2.61
C LYS A 57 24.17 15.61 2.99
N ALA A 58 23.63 14.54 2.39
CA ALA A 58 22.29 14.08 2.71
C ALA A 58 22.10 13.92 4.24
N PRO A 59 20.91 14.20 4.79
CA PRO A 59 20.65 14.09 6.22
C PRO A 59 21.02 12.70 6.73
N LEU A 60 21.55 12.64 7.97
CA LEU A 60 22.08 11.41 8.56
C LEU A 60 21.09 10.24 8.53
N SER A 61 19.80 10.53 8.72
CA SER A 61 18.72 9.55 8.61
C SER A 61 18.64 8.91 7.21
N LYS A 62 18.71 9.71 6.14
CA LYS A 62 18.73 9.21 4.76
C LYS A 62 19.96 8.35 4.49
N ARG A 63 21.13 8.75 4.99
CA ARG A 63 22.37 7.97 4.83
C ARG A 63 22.31 6.63 5.56
N LEU A 64 21.75 6.62 6.77
CA LEU A 64 21.55 5.40 7.55
C LEU A 64 20.55 4.46 6.84
N LEU A 65 19.45 5.00 6.33
CA LEU A 65 18.45 4.25 5.58
C LEU A 65 19.05 3.65 4.29
N GLN A 66 19.85 4.43 3.56
CA GLN A 66 20.55 3.96 2.36
C GLN A 66 21.53 2.81 2.69
N ARG A 67 22.29 2.92 3.79
CA ARG A 67 23.17 1.84 4.25
C ARG A 67 22.40 0.59 4.64
N ALA A 68 21.30 0.74 5.39
CA ALA A 68 20.46 -0.39 5.76
C ALA A 68 19.85 -1.08 4.52
N SER A 69 19.41 -0.29 3.54
CA SER A 69 18.87 -0.81 2.27
C SER A 69 19.94 -1.55 1.48
N ALA A 70 21.14 -0.97 1.34
CA ALA A 70 22.27 -1.63 0.68
C ALA A 70 22.67 -2.93 1.39
N PHE A 71 22.67 -2.94 2.72
CA PHE A 71 22.92 -4.15 3.51
C PHE A 71 21.85 -5.22 3.27
N TRP A 72 20.56 -4.85 3.25
CA TRP A 72 19.48 -5.81 2.95
C TRP A 72 19.61 -6.42 1.56
N ILE A 73 19.94 -5.61 0.56
CA ILE A 73 20.17 -6.09 -0.82
C ILE A 73 21.41 -6.99 -0.88
N ASP A 74 22.49 -6.65 -0.16
CA ASP A 74 23.71 -7.47 -0.10
C ASP A 74 23.45 -8.86 0.49
N LEU A 75 22.57 -8.99 1.49
CA LEU A 75 22.19 -10.28 2.05
C LEU A 75 21.52 -11.22 1.04
N GLY A 76 20.84 -10.67 0.03
CA GLY A 76 20.12 -11.42 -0.99
C GLY A 76 20.97 -11.83 -2.20
N ARG A 77 22.22 -11.37 -2.30
CA ARG A 77 23.08 -11.69 -3.44
C ARG A 77 23.50 -13.16 -3.43
N THR A 78 23.56 -13.76 -4.62
CA THR A 78 23.87 -15.19 -4.81
C THR A 78 25.32 -15.44 -5.23
N ASP A 79 26.09 -14.40 -5.46
CA ASP A 79 27.50 -14.43 -5.86
C ASP A 79 28.45 -14.72 -4.68
N GLN A 80 28.10 -14.25 -3.47
CA GLN A 80 28.87 -14.48 -2.26
C GLN A 80 28.39 -15.70 -1.48
N LYS A 81 29.26 -16.71 -1.33
CA LYS A 81 29.04 -17.83 -0.41
C LYS A 81 29.40 -17.42 1.01
N SER A 82 28.40 -17.17 1.85
CA SER A 82 28.59 -16.98 3.30
C SER A 82 28.75 -18.32 4.02
N THR A 83 29.35 -18.34 5.20
CA THR A 83 29.40 -19.53 6.06
C THR A 83 27.99 -20.13 6.23
N LEU A 84 27.80 -21.40 5.86
CA LEU A 84 26.51 -22.10 5.97
C LEU A 84 25.31 -21.39 5.28
N ASP A 85 25.55 -20.56 4.26
CA ASP A 85 24.51 -19.81 3.52
C ASP A 85 23.57 -18.97 4.40
N TRP A 86 24.05 -18.50 5.56
CA TRP A 86 23.21 -17.77 6.50
C TRP A 86 22.63 -16.47 5.91
N LYS A 87 23.40 -15.74 5.08
CA LYS A 87 22.94 -14.47 4.46
C LYS A 87 21.68 -14.68 3.62
N ARG A 88 21.73 -15.64 2.67
CA ARG A 88 20.61 -15.98 1.80
C ARG A 88 19.41 -16.50 2.60
N ARG A 89 19.65 -17.35 3.59
CA ARG A 89 18.59 -17.85 4.47
C ARG A 89 17.91 -16.72 5.24
N THR A 90 18.67 -15.76 5.75
CA THR A 90 18.15 -14.57 6.42
C THR A 90 17.32 -13.72 5.47
N TYR A 91 17.82 -13.44 4.26
CA TYR A 91 17.08 -12.68 3.26
C TYR A 91 15.74 -13.34 2.91
N VAL A 92 15.75 -14.62 2.52
CA VAL A 92 14.54 -15.37 2.14
C VAL A 92 13.55 -15.48 3.31
N THR A 93 14.05 -15.75 4.52
CA THR A 93 13.19 -15.81 5.72
C THR A 93 12.61 -14.45 6.05
N GLY A 94 13.39 -13.39 5.87
CA GLY A 94 12.98 -12.00 6.01
C GLY A 94 11.85 -11.62 5.06
N GLU A 95 12.01 -11.89 3.77
CA GLU A 95 10.95 -11.65 2.76
C GLU A 95 9.67 -12.42 3.11
N ARG A 96 9.78 -13.71 3.47
CA ARG A 96 8.64 -14.51 3.94
C ARG A 96 7.97 -13.92 5.18
N LEU A 97 8.72 -13.28 6.06
CA LEU A 97 8.20 -12.63 7.25
C LEU A 97 7.47 -11.32 6.90
N MET A 98 7.98 -10.56 5.93
CA MET A 98 7.29 -9.38 5.40
C MET A 98 5.97 -9.73 4.73
N ASP A 99 5.91 -10.87 4.03
CA ASP A 99 4.69 -11.36 3.39
C ASP A 99 3.62 -11.84 4.37
N ARG A 100 4.01 -12.15 5.62
CA ARG A 100 3.08 -12.50 6.72
C ARG A 100 2.43 -11.29 7.36
N ILE A 101 2.99 -10.10 7.20
CA ILE A 101 2.39 -8.88 7.73
C ILE A 101 1.11 -8.61 6.95
N GLU A 102 0.00 -8.46 7.67
CA GLU A 102 -1.33 -8.26 7.09
C GLU A 102 -1.35 -7.08 6.11
N TYR A 103 -2.00 -7.26 4.98
CA TYR A 103 -2.05 -6.24 3.93
C TYR A 103 -2.68 -4.93 4.40
N GLN A 104 -3.57 -4.98 5.39
CA GLN A 104 -4.15 -3.80 6.02
C GLN A 104 -3.10 -2.95 6.74
N GLU A 105 -2.10 -3.58 7.36
CA GLU A 105 -1.00 -2.87 8.01
C GLU A 105 -0.12 -2.16 6.96
N TRP A 106 0.16 -2.83 5.83
CA TRP A 106 0.87 -2.21 4.71
C TRP A 106 0.10 -1.04 4.10
N ALA A 107 -1.21 -1.19 3.91
CA ALA A 107 -2.09 -0.12 3.43
C ALA A 107 -2.05 1.11 4.35
N LEU A 108 -2.19 0.91 5.66
CA LEU A 108 -2.09 2.00 6.65
C LEU A 108 -0.69 2.62 6.66
N LYS A 109 0.38 1.82 6.58
CA LYS A 109 1.75 2.33 6.58
C LYS A 109 2.07 3.22 5.37
N GLY A 110 1.43 2.96 4.23
CA GLY A 110 1.57 3.77 3.01
C GLY A 110 0.91 5.16 3.11
N ILE A 111 -0.03 5.35 4.04
CA ILE A 111 -0.76 6.61 4.25
C ILE A 111 0.04 7.49 5.21
N ASP A 112 0.94 8.33 4.70
CA ASP A 112 1.69 9.27 5.55
C ASP A 112 0.94 10.61 5.69
N PRO A 113 0.58 11.06 6.92
CA PRO A 113 0.00 12.39 7.15
C PRO A 113 0.85 13.53 6.56
N ALA A 114 2.17 13.36 6.49
CA ALA A 114 3.09 14.34 5.92
C ALA A 114 2.94 14.52 4.40
N MET A 115 2.16 13.67 3.71
CA MET A 115 1.84 13.83 2.29
C MET A 115 1.00 15.08 2.00
N ASP A 116 0.40 15.69 3.02
CA ASP A 116 -0.35 16.92 2.88
C ASP A 116 -0.15 17.87 4.08
N PRO A 117 0.90 18.70 4.06
CA PRO A 117 1.22 19.64 5.14
C PRO A 117 0.06 20.60 5.46
N LYS A 118 -0.81 20.91 4.49
CA LYS A 118 -1.98 21.76 4.69
C LYS A 118 -3.01 21.08 5.61
N LEU A 119 -3.16 19.76 5.52
CA LEU A 119 -4.02 19.00 6.41
C LEU A 119 -3.50 18.99 7.84
N ILE A 120 -2.18 18.83 8.02
CA ILE A 120 -1.54 18.87 9.33
C ILE A 120 -1.71 20.24 9.98
N ALA A 121 -1.48 21.32 9.23
CA ALA A 121 -1.67 22.68 9.72
C ALA A 121 -3.14 22.93 10.11
N ALA A 122 -4.09 22.48 9.28
CA ALA A 122 -5.51 22.56 9.59
C ALA A 122 -5.88 21.74 10.84
N GLN A 123 -5.31 20.54 11.00
CA GLN A 123 -5.54 19.68 12.16
C GLN A 123 -4.99 20.31 13.44
N ALA A 124 -3.77 20.87 13.40
CA ALA A 124 -3.16 21.56 14.54
C ALA A 124 -3.94 22.81 14.96
N ALA A 125 -4.56 23.53 14.01
CA ALA A 125 -5.42 24.66 14.31
C ALA A 125 -6.71 24.24 15.03
N VAL A 126 -7.27 23.08 14.67
CA VAL A 126 -8.46 22.49 15.34
C VAL A 126 -8.13 21.99 16.74
N ASP A 127 -7.02 21.26 16.91
CA ASP A 127 -6.60 20.69 18.20
C ASP A 127 -6.10 21.77 19.19
N GLY A 128 -5.63 22.92 18.68
CA GLY A 128 -5.10 24.05 19.46
C GLY A 128 -6.14 24.97 20.11
N GLY A 129 -7.44 24.64 20.07
CA GLY A 129 -8.48 25.35 20.81
C GLY A 129 -8.79 26.78 20.31
N GLN A 130 -8.30 27.18 19.14
CA GLN A 130 -8.79 28.39 18.48
C GLN A 130 -10.07 28.05 17.72
N GLY A 131 -11.18 27.98 18.46
CA GLY A 131 -12.53 28.11 17.90
C GLY A 131 -12.71 29.51 17.32
N SER A 132 -12.07 29.79 16.18
CA SER A 132 -12.36 30.99 15.41
C SER A 132 -13.50 30.69 14.45
N GLU A 133 -14.72 30.98 14.89
CA GLU A 133 -15.88 31.26 14.03
C GLU A 133 -15.68 32.54 13.16
N LYS A 134 -14.44 33.05 13.03
CA LYS A 134 -14.08 34.28 12.32
C LYS A 134 -12.98 34.08 11.28
N SER A 135 -13.06 33.02 10.49
CA SER A 135 -12.28 32.88 9.25
C SER A 135 -13.06 32.18 8.13
N ALA A 136 -14.37 32.39 8.10
CA ALA A 136 -15.27 31.77 7.11
C ALA A 136 -15.60 32.66 5.91
N VAL A 137 -14.92 33.81 5.72
CA VAL A 137 -15.33 34.79 4.67
C VAL A 137 -14.24 35.08 3.62
N ASP A 138 -13.00 34.63 3.77
CA ASP A 138 -11.99 34.79 2.69
C ASP A 138 -10.86 33.74 2.77
N ALA A 139 -11.18 32.50 2.36
CA ALA A 139 -10.28 31.48 1.75
C ALA A 139 -11.00 30.11 1.76
N GLY A 140 -11.50 29.69 0.60
CA GLY A 140 -12.45 28.57 0.45
C GLY A 140 -11.92 27.18 0.82
N ALA A 141 -12.86 26.39 1.37
CA ALA A 141 -12.83 24.95 1.64
C ALA A 141 -11.69 24.43 2.53
N SER A 142 -12.05 23.89 3.71
CA SER A 142 -11.15 23.03 4.48
C SER A 142 -10.60 21.94 3.55
N PRO A 143 -9.28 21.66 3.54
CA PRO A 143 -8.71 20.79 2.52
C PRO A 143 -9.30 19.38 2.66
N GLN A 144 -10.02 18.93 1.63
CA GLN A 144 -10.66 17.62 1.53
C GLN A 144 -9.73 16.63 0.83
N ILE A 145 -9.79 15.36 1.23
CA ILE A 145 -9.07 14.28 0.56
C ILE A 145 -10.07 13.48 -0.28
N PRO A 146 -9.86 13.39 -1.60
CA PRO A 146 -10.66 12.50 -2.43
C PRO A 146 -10.26 11.03 -2.19
N LEU A 147 -11.26 10.19 -1.97
CA LEU A 147 -11.19 8.74 -1.96
C LEU A 147 -11.71 8.21 -3.30
N LEU A 148 -10.79 7.88 -4.20
CA LEU A 148 -11.08 7.38 -5.54
C LEU A 148 -11.54 5.92 -5.48
N TYR A 149 -12.64 5.59 -6.17
CA TYR A 149 -13.13 4.22 -6.29
C TYR A 149 -13.68 3.91 -7.69
N PRO A 150 -13.58 2.65 -8.17
CA PRO A 150 -14.26 2.18 -9.37
C PRO A 150 -15.78 2.03 -9.14
N PRO A 151 -16.63 2.82 -9.83
CA PRO A 151 -18.08 2.82 -9.58
C PRO A 151 -18.79 1.52 -9.99
N SER A 152 -18.23 0.72 -10.91
CA SER A 152 -18.84 -0.57 -11.29
C SER A 152 -18.73 -1.63 -10.18
N LEU A 153 -17.75 -1.48 -9.27
CA LEU A 153 -17.42 -2.49 -8.26
C LEU A 153 -17.74 -2.02 -6.82
N LEU A 154 -17.62 -0.72 -6.54
CA LEU A 154 -17.72 -0.18 -5.19
C LEU A 154 -18.80 0.90 -5.08
N LYS A 155 -19.45 0.94 -3.91
CA LYS A 155 -20.38 1.99 -3.51
C LYS A 155 -19.73 2.89 -2.44
N PRO A 156 -20.04 4.20 -2.41
CA PRO A 156 -19.36 5.17 -1.54
C PRO A 156 -19.61 4.92 -0.05
N GLU A 157 -20.87 4.74 0.37
CA GLU A 157 -21.24 4.52 1.77
C GLU A 157 -20.54 3.31 2.43
N PRO A 158 -20.65 2.07 1.88
CA PRO A 158 -19.99 0.91 2.48
C PRO A 158 -18.47 1.01 2.41
N LEU A 159 -17.92 1.73 1.44
CA LEU A 159 -16.48 1.96 1.33
C LEU A 159 -15.95 2.82 2.48
N ILE A 160 -16.62 3.93 2.78
CA ILE A 160 -16.27 4.80 3.93
C ILE A 160 -16.47 4.03 5.23
N ALA A 161 -17.56 3.29 5.37
CA ALA A 161 -17.82 2.46 6.54
C ALA A 161 -16.71 1.40 6.75
N SER A 162 -16.27 0.74 5.68
CA SER A 162 -15.19 -0.25 5.73
C SER A 162 -13.87 0.38 6.16
N LEU A 163 -13.55 1.57 5.63
CA LEU A 163 -12.36 2.32 6.02
C LEU A 163 -12.41 2.76 7.49
N LYS A 164 -13.56 3.24 7.95
CA LYS A 164 -13.79 3.59 9.36
C LYS A 164 -13.55 2.38 10.25
N ASN A 165 -14.18 1.26 9.94
CA ASN A 165 -14.04 0.02 10.69
C ASN A 165 -12.59 -0.50 10.70
N LEU A 166 -11.89 -0.42 9.56
CA LEU A 166 -10.45 -0.71 9.49
C LEU A 166 -9.65 0.12 10.50
N THR A 167 -9.89 1.44 10.55
CA THR A 167 -9.19 2.32 11.49
C THR A 167 -9.58 2.05 12.94
N ASP A 168 -10.86 1.83 13.24
CA ASP A 168 -11.36 1.59 14.60
C ASP A 168 -10.76 0.30 15.20
N GLN A 169 -10.68 -0.77 14.40
CA GLN A 169 -10.11 -2.05 14.84
C GLN A 169 -8.58 -2.01 14.94
N ARG A 170 -7.90 -1.43 13.95
CA ARG A 170 -6.43 -1.51 13.84
C ARG A 170 -5.69 -0.49 14.70
N THR A 171 -6.30 0.67 15.00
CA THR A 171 -5.66 1.71 15.84
C THR A 171 -5.24 1.19 17.23
N PRO A 172 -6.15 0.65 18.07
CA PRO A 172 -5.76 0.15 19.39
C PRO A 172 -4.85 -1.08 19.30
N HIS A 173 -5.03 -1.92 18.28
CA HIS A 173 -4.18 -3.09 18.04
C HIS A 173 -2.71 -2.69 17.82
N HIS A 174 -2.46 -1.75 16.90
CA HIS A 174 -1.11 -1.31 16.59
C HIS A 174 -0.46 -0.56 17.75
N TYR A 175 -1.22 0.23 18.51
CA TYR A 175 -0.72 0.89 19.72
C TYR A 175 -0.24 -0.13 20.78
N LYS A 176 -1.05 -1.16 21.05
CA LYS A 176 -0.67 -2.24 21.98
C LYS A 176 0.56 -3.01 21.48
N ARG A 177 0.57 -3.40 20.20
CA ARG A 177 1.67 -4.19 19.62
C ARG A 177 2.98 -3.42 19.51
N PHE A 178 2.93 -2.10 19.31
CA PHE A 178 4.09 -1.23 19.41
C PHE A 178 4.80 -1.40 20.76
N TRP A 179 4.06 -1.26 21.86
CA TRP A 179 4.63 -1.40 23.20
C TRP A 179 5.14 -2.82 23.49
N VAL A 180 4.45 -3.85 23.01
CA VAL A 180 4.95 -5.24 23.10
C VAL A 180 6.32 -5.37 22.42
N CYS A 181 6.52 -4.76 21.25
CA CYS A 181 7.81 -4.80 20.56
C CYS A 181 8.88 -4.04 21.34
N VAL A 182 8.57 -2.84 21.85
CA VAL A 182 9.50 -2.02 22.66
C VAL A 182 9.95 -2.75 23.92
N VAL A 183 9.03 -3.35 24.66
CA VAL A 183 9.35 -4.14 25.86
C VAL A 183 10.15 -5.40 25.49
N GLY A 184 9.92 -5.99 24.30
CA GLY A 184 10.66 -7.14 23.81
C GLY A 184 12.13 -6.87 23.46
N MET A 185 12.47 -5.65 23.02
CA MET A 185 13.82 -5.29 22.57
C MET A 185 14.94 -5.62 23.58
N PRO A 186 14.88 -5.22 24.87
CA PRO A 186 15.94 -5.51 25.83
C PRO A 186 16.25 -7.00 25.97
N PHE A 187 15.24 -7.87 25.86
CA PHE A 187 15.42 -9.32 25.94
C PHE A 187 16.18 -9.90 24.75
N THR A 188 16.23 -9.17 23.63
CA THR A 188 16.97 -9.60 22.44
C THR A 188 18.41 -9.08 22.38
N ILE A 189 18.83 -8.18 23.29
CA ILE A 189 20.19 -7.64 23.34
C ILE A 189 21.28 -8.72 23.48
N PRO A 190 21.10 -9.78 24.31
CA PRO A 190 22.14 -10.81 24.48
C PRO A 190 22.56 -11.51 23.17
N PHE A 191 21.69 -11.57 22.16
CA PHE A 191 22.01 -12.14 20.85
C PHE A 191 23.05 -11.33 20.05
N ALA A 192 23.38 -10.11 20.47
CA ALA A 192 24.44 -9.31 19.87
C ALA A 192 25.86 -9.88 20.09
N LEU A 193 26.02 -10.81 21.03
CA LEU A 193 27.31 -11.45 21.33
C LEU A 193 27.75 -12.48 20.29
N ILE A 194 26.89 -12.83 19.33
CA ILE A 194 27.19 -13.80 18.26
C ILE A 194 27.98 -13.09 17.14
N PRO A 195 29.27 -13.40 16.91
CA PRO A 195 30.14 -12.60 16.04
C PRO A 195 29.88 -12.74 14.53
N VAL A 196 29.13 -13.77 14.11
CA VAL A 196 28.93 -14.10 12.68
C VAL A 196 27.65 -13.46 12.11
N VAL A 197 26.61 -13.30 12.93
CA VAL A 197 25.26 -12.90 12.49
C VAL A 197 24.89 -11.62 13.23
N PRO A 198 24.41 -10.56 12.55
CA PRO A 198 23.91 -9.37 13.25
C PRO A 198 22.76 -9.77 14.18
N ASN A 199 22.44 -8.95 15.17
CA ASN A 199 21.32 -9.20 16.08
C ASN A 199 19.96 -9.04 15.36
N LEU A 200 19.62 -10.01 14.50
CA LEU A 200 18.41 -10.03 13.69
C LEU A 200 17.14 -9.97 14.56
N PRO A 201 17.04 -10.66 15.71
CA PRO A 201 15.88 -10.53 16.59
C PRO A 201 15.65 -9.10 17.06
N PHE A 202 16.71 -8.39 17.48
CA PHE A 202 16.62 -7.00 17.91
C PHE A 202 16.19 -6.08 16.76
N PHE A 203 16.86 -6.16 15.61
CA PHE A 203 16.52 -5.32 14.45
C PHE A 203 15.10 -5.60 13.94
N TYR A 204 14.63 -6.84 14.02
CA TYR A 204 13.25 -7.19 13.70
C TYR A 204 12.27 -6.52 14.65
N LEU A 205 12.52 -6.54 15.97
CA LEU A 205 11.66 -5.86 16.94
C LEU A 205 11.66 -4.34 16.76
N VAL A 206 12.81 -3.73 16.45
CA VAL A 206 12.91 -2.30 16.11
C VAL A 206 12.07 -1.98 14.87
N TYR A 207 12.22 -2.78 13.81
CA TYR A 207 11.40 -2.64 12.61
C TYR A 207 9.90 -2.81 12.90
N ARG A 208 9.50 -3.82 13.68
CA ARG A 208 8.10 -4.07 14.03
C ARG A 208 7.52 -2.96 14.90
N ALA A 209 8.28 -2.43 15.85
CA ALA A 209 7.88 -1.27 16.62
C ALA A 209 7.65 -0.06 15.70
N TRP A 210 8.59 0.26 14.81
CA TRP A 210 8.41 1.33 13.84
C TRP A 210 7.19 1.10 12.92
N SER A 211 7.00 -0.13 12.41
CA SER A 211 5.87 -0.49 11.55
C SER A 211 4.53 -0.29 12.25
N HIS A 212 4.41 -0.76 13.49
CA HIS A 212 3.22 -0.58 14.31
C HIS A 212 2.97 0.88 14.68
N TRP A 213 4.03 1.63 15.01
CA TRP A 213 3.91 3.06 15.28
C TRP A 213 3.41 3.84 14.05
N GLN A 214 3.98 3.56 12.89
CA GLN A 214 3.57 4.20 11.64
C GLN A 214 2.12 3.87 11.29
N ALA A 215 1.73 2.60 11.38
CA ALA A 215 0.34 2.19 11.13
C ALA A 215 -0.64 2.83 12.12
N TYR A 216 -0.28 2.94 13.40
CA TYR A 216 -1.07 3.65 14.42
C TYR A 216 -1.25 5.14 14.11
N LYS A 217 -0.16 5.85 13.78
CA LYS A 217 -0.23 7.27 13.41
C LYS A 217 -1.12 7.51 12.20
N SER A 218 -1.02 6.63 11.21
CA SER A 218 -1.75 6.71 9.95
C SER A 218 -3.24 6.39 10.15
N SER A 219 -3.56 5.37 10.96
CA SER A 219 -4.93 5.02 11.28
C SER A 219 -5.61 6.09 12.12
N ALA A 220 -4.94 6.64 13.13
CA ALA A 220 -5.46 7.73 13.95
C ALA A 220 -5.72 9.00 13.12
N PHE A 221 -4.81 9.33 12.20
CA PHE A 221 -5.00 10.42 11.25
C PHE A 221 -6.24 10.19 10.38
N LEU A 222 -6.41 8.99 9.85
CA LEU A 222 -7.55 8.67 8.99
C LEU A 222 -8.88 8.67 9.76
N SER A 223 -8.91 8.18 11.00
CA SER A 223 -10.07 8.31 11.88
C SER A 223 -10.46 9.77 12.10
N GLY A 224 -9.48 10.66 12.29
CA GLY A 224 -9.72 12.10 12.40
C GLY A 224 -10.34 12.71 11.14
N LEU A 225 -9.83 12.33 9.95
CA LEU A 225 -10.39 12.79 8.67
C LEU A 225 -11.83 12.34 8.46
N ILE A 226 -12.15 11.09 8.83
CA ILE A 226 -13.50 10.54 8.74
C ILE A 226 -14.42 11.26 9.72
N ALA A 227 -14.00 11.46 10.98
CA ALA A 227 -14.78 12.14 12.00
C ALA A 227 -15.10 13.61 11.63
N GLN A 228 -14.22 14.27 10.89
CA GLN A 228 -14.39 15.64 10.41
C GLN A 228 -15.13 15.73 9.06
N ASN A 229 -15.59 14.60 8.48
CA ASN A 229 -16.18 14.55 7.14
C ASN A 229 -15.29 15.18 6.04
N ARG A 230 -13.97 15.06 6.18
CA ARG A 230 -12.99 15.61 5.21
C ARG A 230 -12.61 14.63 4.11
N LEU A 231 -13.10 13.40 4.20
CA LEU A 231 -12.91 12.36 3.20
C LEU A 231 -14.10 12.33 2.26
N VAL A 232 -13.87 12.62 0.98
CA VAL A 232 -14.94 12.68 -0.03
C VAL A 232 -14.79 11.51 -0.99
N ALA A 233 -15.80 10.65 -1.07
CA ALA A 233 -15.82 9.56 -2.04
C ALA A 233 -16.00 10.11 -3.46
N GLN A 234 -15.00 9.91 -4.32
CA GLN A 234 -14.98 10.40 -5.69
C GLN A 234 -14.91 9.21 -6.66
N GLN A 235 -15.80 9.18 -7.64
CA GLN A 235 -15.79 8.15 -8.67
C GLN A 235 -14.60 8.33 -9.60
N SER A 236 -13.92 7.23 -9.95
CA SER A 236 -12.81 7.24 -10.90
C SER A 236 -13.13 6.32 -12.09
N PRO A 237 -13.51 6.88 -13.26
CA PRO A 237 -13.78 6.08 -14.45
C PRO A 237 -12.52 5.39 -14.98
N GLU A 238 -11.34 5.93 -14.69
CA GLU A 238 -10.08 5.29 -15.04
C GLU A 238 -9.82 4.03 -14.21
N LEU A 239 -10.12 4.04 -12.91
CA LEU A 239 -10.04 2.80 -12.10
C LEU A 239 -10.96 1.74 -12.71
N ASP A 240 -12.17 2.14 -13.08
CA ASP A 240 -13.12 1.28 -13.76
C ASP A 240 -12.54 0.67 -15.05
N SER A 241 -11.90 1.50 -15.88
CA SER A 241 -11.26 1.05 -17.12
C SER A 241 -10.14 0.03 -16.90
N ILE A 242 -9.40 0.14 -15.79
CA ILE A 242 -8.32 -0.80 -15.44
C ILE A 242 -8.89 -2.15 -15.05
N TYR A 243 -10.00 -2.17 -14.30
CA TYR A 243 -10.66 -3.42 -13.90
C TYR A 243 -11.46 -4.07 -15.03
N ALA A 244 -11.92 -3.29 -16.01
CA ALA A 244 -12.57 -3.79 -17.21
C ALA A 244 -11.59 -4.44 -18.21
N GLU A 245 -10.28 -4.17 -18.08
CA GLU A 245 -9.27 -4.65 -19.02
C GLU A 245 -9.02 -6.16 -18.85
N ALA A 246 -9.32 -6.91 -19.91
CA ALA A 246 -9.12 -8.35 -19.94
C ALA A 246 -7.64 -8.71 -19.71
N ALA A 247 -7.41 -9.90 -19.14
CA ALA A 247 -6.06 -10.41 -18.98
C ALA A 247 -5.38 -10.54 -20.36
N PRO A 248 -4.11 -10.13 -20.51
CA PRO A 248 -3.39 -10.38 -21.75
C PRO A 248 -3.35 -11.89 -22.02
N PRO A 249 -3.45 -12.33 -23.29
CA PRO A 249 -3.34 -13.74 -23.62
C PRO A 249 -2.01 -14.29 -23.10
N PRO A 250 -1.99 -15.53 -22.55
CA PRO A 250 -0.74 -16.14 -22.12
C PRO A 250 0.25 -16.10 -23.27
N ALA A 251 1.46 -15.58 -23.02
CA ALA A 251 2.52 -15.54 -24.04
C ALA A 251 2.74 -16.95 -24.58
N GLU A 252 2.47 -17.16 -25.86
CA GLU A 252 2.69 -18.44 -26.53
C GLU A 252 4.15 -18.83 -26.35
N PRO A 253 4.46 -20.04 -25.85
CA PRO A 253 5.83 -20.51 -25.87
C PRO A 253 6.26 -20.62 -27.33
N ALA A 254 7.35 -19.93 -27.68
CA ALA A 254 7.97 -20.02 -28.99
C ALA A 254 8.16 -21.50 -29.38
N ALA A 255 7.50 -21.88 -30.47
CA ALA A 255 7.69 -23.08 -31.28
C ALA A 255 8.52 -24.23 -30.65
N SER A 256 7.83 -25.23 -30.12
CA SER A 256 8.24 -26.62 -30.32
C SER A 256 7.05 -27.41 -30.82
N SER A 257 7.26 -28.06 -31.96
CA SER A 257 6.33 -28.81 -32.76
C SER A 257 5.58 -29.92 -32.02
N ARG A 258 4.27 -30.01 -32.33
CA ARG A 258 3.46 -31.23 -32.50
C ARG A 258 3.13 -32.05 -31.24
N GLU A 259 1.88 -31.97 -30.80
CA GLU A 259 0.91 -33.05 -31.02
C GLU A 259 -0.54 -32.52 -30.91
N GLU A 260 -1.38 -33.07 -31.78
CA GLU A 260 -2.78 -32.73 -32.00
C GLU A 260 -3.65 -33.20 -30.83
N GLY A 261 -4.73 -32.44 -30.57
CA GLY A 261 -5.93 -33.01 -29.96
C GLY A 261 -6.16 -32.67 -28.50
N LYS A 262 -6.61 -31.44 -28.21
CA LYS A 262 -7.74 -31.21 -27.31
C LYS A 262 -8.37 -29.86 -27.63
N LYS A 263 -9.61 -29.92 -28.10
CA LYS A 263 -10.52 -28.77 -28.25
C LYS A 263 -10.35 -27.84 -27.05
N ALA A 264 -9.99 -26.60 -27.33
CA ALA A 264 -10.19 -25.49 -26.43
C ALA A 264 -11.69 -25.45 -26.10
N SER A 265 -12.06 -26.04 -24.96
CA SER A 265 -13.27 -25.64 -24.29
C SER A 265 -13.07 -24.18 -23.93
N GLU A 266 -13.95 -23.30 -24.40
CA GLU A 266 -14.24 -22.03 -23.74
C GLU A 266 -14.54 -22.34 -22.27
N SER A 267 -13.51 -22.32 -21.44
CA SER A 267 -13.66 -22.42 -20.01
C SER A 267 -14.31 -21.12 -19.59
N ARG A 268 -15.61 -21.17 -19.23
CA ARG A 268 -16.19 -20.17 -18.35
C ARG A 268 -15.17 -19.87 -17.25
N PRO A 269 -14.93 -18.59 -16.90
CA PRO A 269 -14.06 -18.29 -15.76
C PRO A 269 -14.55 -19.12 -14.58
N SER A 270 -13.63 -19.74 -13.86
CA SER A 270 -13.99 -20.44 -12.63
C SER A 270 -14.69 -19.44 -11.70
N ASP A 271 -15.61 -19.91 -10.85
CA ASP A 271 -16.25 -19.06 -9.83
C ASP A 271 -15.18 -18.34 -8.98
N ASP A 272 -14.02 -18.97 -8.77
CA ASP A 272 -12.86 -18.36 -8.12
C ASP A 272 -12.22 -17.20 -8.91
N ASP A 273 -12.16 -17.28 -10.24
CA ASP A 273 -11.69 -16.18 -11.10
C ASP A 273 -12.68 -15.00 -11.14
N GLU A 274 -13.97 -15.24 -10.91
CA GLU A 274 -14.99 -14.20 -10.76
C GLU A 274 -14.95 -13.54 -9.37
N ARG A 275 -14.58 -14.30 -8.35
CA ARG A 275 -14.41 -13.80 -6.97
C ARG A 275 -13.17 -12.94 -6.83
N MET A 276 -12.08 -13.25 -7.55
CA MET A 276 -10.83 -12.50 -7.49
C MET A 276 -10.79 -11.30 -8.47
N LEU A 277 -11.05 -10.10 -7.96
CA LEU A 277 -11.15 -8.88 -8.78
C LEU A 277 -9.77 -8.31 -9.16
N LEU A 278 -8.81 -8.31 -8.23
CA LEU A 278 -7.46 -7.81 -8.51
C LEU A 278 -6.58 -8.90 -9.13
N LYS A 279 -6.48 -8.88 -10.46
CA LYS A 279 -5.59 -9.75 -11.24
C LYS A 279 -4.16 -9.21 -11.26
N ARG A 280 -3.20 -10.07 -11.66
CA ARG A 280 -1.76 -9.72 -11.66
C ARG A 280 -1.46 -8.57 -12.62
N HIS A 281 -2.08 -8.56 -13.81
CA HIS A 281 -1.88 -7.50 -14.81
C HIS A 281 -2.50 -6.17 -14.38
N HIS A 282 -3.60 -6.18 -13.63
CA HIS A 282 -4.19 -4.96 -13.07
C HIS A 282 -3.18 -4.20 -12.19
N ILE A 283 -2.29 -4.88 -11.48
CA ILE A 283 -1.28 -4.22 -10.63
C ILE A 283 -0.33 -3.38 -11.49
N GLU A 284 0.13 -3.90 -12.63
CA GLU A 284 1.03 -3.15 -13.53
C GLU A 284 0.30 -1.97 -14.18
N LEU A 285 -0.97 -2.16 -14.56
CA LEU A 285 -1.83 -1.08 -15.07
C LEU A 285 -2.09 0.02 -14.03
N LEU A 286 -2.34 -0.36 -12.78
CA LEU A 286 -2.48 0.57 -11.65
C LEU A 286 -1.18 1.34 -11.41
N MET A 287 -0.01 0.69 -11.46
CA MET A 287 1.28 1.39 -11.31
C MET A 287 1.50 2.41 -12.44
N GLY A 288 1.25 2.00 -13.69
CA GLY A 288 1.49 2.83 -14.87
C GLY A 288 0.50 3.98 -15.02
N ARG A 289 -0.81 3.69 -15.04
CA ARG A 289 -1.85 4.72 -15.32
C ARG A 289 -2.08 5.67 -14.16
N LEU A 290 -1.97 5.17 -12.93
CA LEU A 290 -2.17 5.99 -11.73
C LEU A 290 -0.87 6.53 -11.16
N GLU A 291 0.29 6.23 -11.75
CA GLU A 291 1.61 6.71 -11.28
C GLU A 291 1.82 6.50 -9.77
N LEU A 292 1.51 5.28 -9.32
CA LEU A 292 1.66 4.91 -7.93
C LEU A 292 3.13 4.73 -7.56
N PRO A 293 3.53 5.03 -6.31
CA PRO A 293 4.88 4.77 -5.85
C PRO A 293 5.26 3.29 -6.00
N GLU A 294 6.52 3.02 -6.36
CA GLU A 294 7.00 1.63 -6.58
C GLU A 294 6.81 0.73 -5.35
N SER A 295 6.82 1.29 -4.13
CA SER A 295 6.52 0.54 -2.91
C SER A 295 5.13 -0.09 -2.91
N CYS A 296 4.14 0.58 -3.52
CA CYS A 296 2.76 0.11 -3.58
C CYS A 296 2.63 -1.16 -4.43
N LYS A 297 3.53 -1.40 -5.38
CA LYS A 297 3.54 -2.61 -6.20
C LYS A 297 3.69 -3.87 -5.35
N ALA A 298 4.66 -3.86 -4.44
CA ALA A 298 4.88 -4.98 -3.52
C ALA A 298 3.70 -5.15 -2.57
N ASP A 299 3.15 -4.05 -2.06
CA ASP A 299 2.03 -4.09 -1.11
C ASP A 299 0.75 -4.62 -1.76
N LEU A 300 0.44 -4.21 -3.00
CA LEU A 300 -0.69 -4.75 -3.77
C LEU A 300 -0.51 -6.23 -4.11
N ARG A 301 0.71 -6.66 -4.44
CA ARG A 301 1.02 -8.08 -4.66
C ARG A 301 0.81 -8.90 -3.38
N ARG A 302 1.26 -8.39 -2.22
CA ARG A 302 1.02 -9.05 -0.91
C ARG A 302 -0.46 -9.11 -0.57
N ALA A 303 -1.19 -8.01 -0.76
CA ALA A 303 -2.64 -7.96 -0.56
C ALA A 303 -3.36 -9.00 -1.41
N ARG A 304 -3.02 -9.06 -2.70
CA ARG A 304 -3.53 -10.05 -3.64
C ARG A 304 -3.27 -11.48 -3.16
N LEU A 305 -2.02 -11.81 -2.81
CA LEU A 305 -1.62 -13.15 -2.37
C LEU A 305 -2.29 -13.57 -1.05
N GLN A 306 -2.44 -12.64 -0.11
CA GLN A 306 -3.10 -12.94 1.16
C GLN A 306 -4.59 -13.21 0.97
N VAL A 307 -5.27 -12.42 0.13
CA VAL A 307 -6.68 -12.67 -0.20
C VAL A 307 -6.85 -13.96 -0.98
N GLU A 308 -6.01 -14.22 -1.99
CA GLU A 308 -5.99 -15.49 -2.76
C GLU A 308 -5.83 -16.70 -1.82
N ARG A 309 -4.96 -16.59 -0.82
CA ARG A 309 -4.81 -17.62 0.21
C ARG A 309 -6.06 -17.78 1.08
N SER A 310 -6.67 -16.68 1.53
CA SER A 310 -7.90 -16.73 2.31
C SER A 310 -9.09 -17.27 1.52
N MET A 311 -9.11 -17.10 0.19
CA MET A 311 -10.08 -17.73 -0.70
C MET A 311 -9.92 -19.25 -0.71
N LEU A 312 -8.69 -19.73 -0.91
CA LEU A 312 -8.37 -21.17 -0.88
C LEU A 312 -8.69 -21.81 0.50
N ASP A 313 -8.48 -21.06 1.58
CA ASP A 313 -8.79 -21.48 2.94
C ASP A 313 -10.30 -21.40 3.28
N GLY A 314 -11.16 -20.91 2.37
CA GLY A 314 -12.60 -20.75 2.60
C GLY A 314 -12.97 -19.63 3.59
N LYS A 315 -12.07 -18.70 3.87
CA LYS A 315 -12.22 -17.62 4.88
C LYS A 315 -12.64 -16.28 4.29
N LEU A 316 -13.13 -16.28 3.06
CA LEU A 316 -13.46 -15.04 2.35
C LEU A 316 -14.64 -14.29 3.00
N GLU A 317 -15.64 -15.02 3.50
CA GLU A 317 -16.79 -14.44 4.21
C GLU A 317 -16.38 -13.82 5.56
N GLU A 318 -15.41 -14.42 6.26
CA GLU A 318 -14.84 -13.87 7.50
C GLU A 318 -14.06 -12.58 7.22
N LEU A 319 -13.28 -12.53 6.12
CA LEU A 319 -12.61 -11.29 5.72
C LEU A 319 -13.60 -10.19 5.36
N GLU A 320 -14.70 -10.55 4.69
CA GLU A 320 -15.76 -9.63 4.35
C GLU A 320 -16.45 -9.07 5.61
N SER A 321 -16.89 -9.93 6.54
CA SER A 321 -17.55 -9.51 7.78
C SER A 321 -16.64 -8.60 8.61
N ASN A 322 -15.37 -8.98 8.73
CA ASN A 322 -14.35 -8.17 9.38
C ASN A 322 -14.15 -6.83 8.70
N SER A 323 -14.23 -6.76 7.37
CA SER A 323 -14.11 -5.50 6.61
C SER A 323 -15.36 -4.62 6.70
N ALA A 324 -16.55 -5.22 6.77
CA ALA A 324 -17.84 -4.55 6.87
C ALA A 324 -18.17 -4.09 8.30
N GLY A 325 -17.46 -4.61 9.31
CA GLY A 325 -17.72 -4.32 10.72
C GLY A 325 -18.91 -5.10 11.28
N LEU A 326 -19.33 -6.16 10.58
CA LEU A 326 -20.36 -7.09 11.02
C LEU A 326 -19.65 -8.16 11.87
N LYS A 327 -19.87 -8.12 13.19
CA LYS A 327 -19.46 -9.18 14.13
C LYS A 327 -20.61 -10.11 14.41
#